data_AF-A0A831KPR1-F1
#
_entry.id   AF-A0A831KPR1-F1
#
_cell.length_a   1.000
_cell.length_b   1.000
_cell.length_c   1.000
_cell.angle_alpha   90.00
_cell.angle_beta   90.00
_cell.angle_gamma   90.00
#
_symmetry.space_group_name_H-M   'P 1'
#
loop_
_entity.id
_entity.type
_entity.pdbx_description
1 polymer ?
#
loop_
_entity_poly.entity_id
_entity_poly.type
_entity_poly.pdbx_seq_one_letter_code
_entity_poly.pdbx_strand_id
1 'polypeptide(L)'
;MLRKIKKRFGKNKDVELEGKSTLTERFDKTMEAITFAEAGAPQVAQQIIEEYEAEPRKVLVVGKEEIFSKPVMDYALGFAERMGYEIVAVNVLPLPADSPKLAPYCELINEEFKAKCEESASYFKNACEERNIPFHHIIRTGDPEQCIRDIHREIKRIEFVICDPDLSPSMTEEVEEGIIPVFCLANA
;
A
#
# COMPACT_ATOMS: atom_id res chain seq x y z
N MET A 1 26.62 27.17 36.22
CA MET A 1 25.65 26.07 36.01
C MET A 1 24.75 26.43 34.83
N LEU A 2 24.78 25.63 33.77
CA LEU A 2 24.00 25.81 32.54
C LEU A 2 22.59 25.19 32.65
N ARG A 3 21.59 25.83 32.01
CA ARG A 3 20.48 25.23 31.23
C ARG A 3 19.53 26.37 30.79
N LYS A 4 19.78 27.02 29.64
CA LYS A 4 19.30 26.70 28.28
C LYS A 4 17.76 26.70 28.11
N ILE A 5 17.26 27.85 27.65
CA ILE A 5 16.42 28.05 26.44
C ILE A 5 15.59 26.83 26.00
N LYS A 6 14.26 26.91 26.16
CA LYS A 6 13.30 26.23 25.29
C LYS A 6 12.22 27.22 24.88
N LYS A 7 12.45 27.88 23.74
CA LYS A 7 11.44 28.59 22.96
C LYS A 7 11.41 27.94 21.59
N ARG A 8 10.18 27.72 21.09
CA ARG A 8 9.82 27.39 19.70
C ARG A 8 9.95 25.93 19.28
N PHE A 9 8.85 25.20 19.38
CA PHE A 9 8.34 24.47 18.23
C PHE A 9 6.86 24.85 18.07
N GLY A 10 6.62 25.82 17.21
CA GLY A 10 5.28 26.16 16.75
C GLY A 10 4.83 25.16 15.70
N LYS A 11 3.51 24.92 15.69
CA LYS A 11 2.68 24.31 14.65
C LYS A 11 3.45 23.96 13.37
N ASN A 12 3.61 22.67 13.09
CA ASN A 12 3.69 22.26 11.69
C ASN A 12 2.25 22.13 11.18
N LYS A 13 1.93 22.98 10.20
CA LYS A 13 0.68 22.94 9.45
C LYS A 13 0.55 21.58 8.77
N ASP A 14 -0.68 21.13 8.63
CA ASP A 14 -1.08 20.05 7.73
C ASP A 14 -0.41 20.28 6.37
N VAL A 15 0.62 19.52 6.07
CA VAL A 15 1.18 19.43 4.73
C VAL A 15 0.37 18.33 4.06
N GLU A 16 -0.55 18.75 3.21
CA GLU A 16 -1.29 17.86 2.33
C GLU A 16 -0.26 17.22 1.39
N LEU A 17 0.17 16.01 1.72
CA LEU A 17 1.07 15.22 0.89
C LEU A 17 0.25 14.80 -0.33
N GLU A 18 0.35 15.56 -1.43
CA GLU A 18 -0.07 15.07 -2.74
C GLU A 18 0.66 13.76 -2.98
N GLY A 19 -0.11 12.66 -3.01
CA GLY A 19 0.41 11.31 -3.16
C GLY A 19 1.10 11.18 -4.51
N LYS A 20 2.43 11.32 -4.53
CA LYS A 20 3.23 11.05 -5.72
C LYS A 20 3.28 9.53 -5.93
N SER A 21 3.10 9.11 -7.17
CA SER A 21 3.28 7.74 -7.61
C SER A 21 4.72 7.37 -7.30
N THR A 22 4.94 6.12 -6.92
CA THR A 22 6.27 5.61 -6.59
C THR A 22 7.24 5.68 -7.77
N LEU A 23 6.73 5.63 -9.01
CA LEU A 23 7.53 5.90 -10.21
C LEU A 23 7.95 7.37 -10.34
N THR A 24 7.06 8.31 -10.03
CA THR A 24 7.39 9.74 -9.96
C THR A 24 8.37 10.00 -8.82
N GLU A 25 8.19 9.37 -7.66
CA GLU A 25 9.11 9.50 -6.52
C GLU A 25 10.51 9.02 -6.88
N ARG A 26 10.63 7.86 -7.56
CA ARG A 26 11.93 7.37 -8.07
C ARG A 26 12.59 8.38 -8.99
N PHE A 27 11.83 8.95 -9.92
CA PHE A 27 12.35 9.94 -10.87
C PHE A 27 12.84 11.19 -10.14
N ASP A 28 12.04 11.72 -9.22
CA ASP A 28 12.38 12.89 -8.40
C ASP A 28 13.66 12.64 -7.58
N LYS A 29 13.77 11.49 -6.92
CA LYS A 29 14.95 11.10 -6.13
C LYS A 29 16.20 10.94 -7.00
N THR A 30 16.04 10.42 -8.21
CA THR A 30 17.14 10.29 -9.16
C THR A 30 17.60 11.67 -9.65
N MET A 31 16.68 12.56 -9.97
CA MET A 31 16.99 13.93 -10.39
C MET A 31 17.66 14.73 -9.27
N GLU A 32 17.19 14.56 -8.03
CA GLU A 32 17.80 15.13 -6.83
C GLU A 32 19.26 14.66 -6.69
N ALA A 33 19.50 13.35 -6.78
CA ALA A 33 20.86 12.78 -6.71
C ALA A 33 21.77 13.29 -7.83
N ILE A 34 21.29 13.36 -9.08
CA ILE A 34 22.05 13.92 -10.21
C ILE A 34 22.45 15.37 -9.91
N THR A 35 21.52 16.17 -9.41
CA THR A 35 21.78 17.58 -9.07
C THR A 35 22.91 17.73 -8.05
N PHE A 36 22.92 16.91 -7.00
CA PHE A 36 24.01 16.91 -6.01
C PHE A 36 25.34 16.41 -6.59
N ALA A 37 25.31 15.42 -7.47
CA ALA A 37 26.51 14.91 -8.14
C ALA A 37 27.13 16.00 -9.03
N GLU A 38 26.32 16.72 -9.82
CA GLU A 38 26.76 17.83 -10.68
C GLU A 38 27.29 19.02 -9.87
N ALA A 39 26.73 19.28 -8.70
CA ALA A 39 27.21 20.30 -7.77
C ALA A 39 28.52 19.91 -7.04
N GLY A 40 29.12 18.75 -7.34
CA GLY A 40 30.37 18.30 -6.74
C GLY A 40 30.21 17.64 -5.36
N ALA A 41 29.00 17.19 -5.01
CA ALA A 41 28.69 16.48 -3.77
C ALA A 41 28.27 15.01 -4.02
N PRO A 42 29.16 14.16 -4.59
CA PRO A 42 28.81 12.80 -4.97
C PRO A 42 28.45 11.89 -3.79
N GLN A 43 28.95 12.16 -2.59
CA GLN A 43 28.59 11.38 -1.40
C GLN A 43 27.13 11.59 -1.00
N VAL A 44 26.63 12.82 -1.14
CA VAL A 44 25.22 13.14 -0.85
C VAL A 44 24.33 12.49 -1.91
N ALA A 45 24.74 12.54 -3.18
CA ALA A 45 24.03 11.86 -4.27
C ALA A 45 23.92 10.34 -4.01
N GLN A 46 25.01 9.69 -3.60
CA GLN A 46 25.00 8.26 -3.23
C GLN A 46 24.06 7.98 -2.08
N GLN A 47 24.15 8.78 -1.00
CA GLN A 47 23.27 8.62 0.16
C GLN A 47 21.79 8.72 -0.21
N ILE A 48 21.41 9.66 -1.09
CA ILE A 48 20.02 9.82 -1.55
C ILE A 48 19.52 8.55 -2.27
N ILE A 49 20.35 7.97 -3.14
CA ILE A 49 20.00 6.73 -3.86
C ILE A 49 19.94 5.55 -2.89
N GLU A 50 20.94 5.39 -2.02
CA GLU A 50 21.01 4.31 -1.04
C GLU A 50 19.81 4.34 -0.07
N GLU A 51 19.44 5.51 0.45
CA GLU A 51 18.27 5.66 1.32
C GLU A 51 16.97 5.29 0.59
N TYR A 52 16.84 5.64 -0.69
CA TYR A 52 15.66 5.29 -1.48
C TYR A 52 15.61 3.79 -1.82
N GLU A 53 16.74 3.18 -2.15
CA GLU A 53 16.83 1.76 -2.49
C GLU A 53 16.74 0.84 -1.26
N ALA A 54 17.12 1.34 -0.08
CA ALA A 54 17.00 0.61 1.19
C ALA A 54 15.55 0.32 1.60
N GLU A 55 14.61 1.19 1.19
CA GLU A 55 13.18 0.93 1.40
C GLU A 55 12.73 -0.21 0.47
N PRO A 56 12.14 -1.30 0.95
CA PRO A 56 11.75 -2.41 0.08
C PRO A 56 10.59 -2.05 -0.85
N ARG A 57 10.61 -2.61 -2.07
CA ARG A 57 9.51 -2.49 -3.04
C ARG A 57 8.34 -3.35 -2.61
N LYS A 58 7.13 -2.84 -2.78
CA LYS A 58 5.91 -3.50 -2.31
C LYS A 58 4.87 -3.60 -3.42
N VAL A 59 4.12 -4.68 -3.37
CA VAL A 59 2.90 -4.87 -4.17
C VAL A 59 1.71 -4.89 -3.23
N LEU A 60 0.71 -4.09 -3.53
CA LEU A 60 -0.56 -4.07 -2.80
C LEU A 60 -1.48 -5.14 -3.41
N VAL A 61 -2.03 -6.01 -2.57
CA VAL A 61 -2.99 -7.03 -2.99
C VAL A 61 -4.33 -6.72 -2.34
N VAL A 62 -5.34 -6.44 -3.14
CA VAL A 62 -6.68 -6.08 -2.67
C VAL A 62 -7.56 -7.33 -2.69
N GLY A 63 -7.99 -7.74 -1.50
CA GLY A 63 -8.90 -8.86 -1.30
C GLY A 63 -10.34 -8.51 -1.63
N LYS A 64 -11.13 -9.53 -1.96
CA LYS A 64 -12.56 -9.42 -2.17
C LYS A 64 -13.25 -9.65 -0.83
N GLU A 65 -13.85 -8.59 -0.27
CA GLU A 65 -14.47 -8.63 1.05
C GLU A 65 -13.45 -9.14 2.09
N GLU A 66 -13.79 -10.19 2.84
CA GLU A 66 -12.90 -10.83 3.83
C GLU A 66 -11.86 -11.80 3.27
N ILE A 67 -11.88 -12.14 1.99
CA ILE A 67 -11.04 -13.22 1.43
C ILE A 67 -10.05 -12.77 0.35
N PHE A 68 -8.96 -13.53 0.26
CA PHE A 68 -8.09 -13.55 -0.93
C PHE A 68 -8.34 -14.83 -1.71
N SER A 69 -8.74 -14.71 -2.97
CA SER A 69 -8.94 -15.89 -3.81
C SER A 69 -7.60 -16.57 -4.09
N LYS A 70 -7.63 -17.91 -4.20
CA LYS A 70 -6.43 -18.69 -4.49
C LYS A 70 -5.69 -18.22 -5.76
N PRO A 71 -6.36 -17.88 -6.88
CA PRO A 71 -5.68 -17.34 -8.05
C PRO A 71 -4.92 -16.05 -7.76
N VAL A 72 -5.52 -15.12 -7.01
CA VAL A 72 -4.87 -13.84 -6.62
C VAL A 72 -3.67 -14.11 -5.72
N MET A 73 -3.79 -15.00 -4.73
CA MET A 73 -2.67 -15.39 -3.87
C MET A 73 -1.52 -16.01 -4.68
N ASP A 74 -1.81 -17.02 -5.51
CA ASP A 74 -0.81 -17.73 -6.30
C ASP A 74 -0.08 -16.76 -7.25
N TYR A 75 -0.82 -15.84 -7.87
CA TYR A 75 -0.26 -14.81 -8.73
C TYR A 75 0.62 -13.83 -7.95
N ALA A 76 0.13 -13.29 -6.83
CA ALA A 76 0.86 -12.33 -6.01
C ALA A 76 2.15 -12.93 -5.43
N LEU A 77 2.11 -14.18 -4.96
CA LEU A 77 3.29 -14.91 -4.50
C LEU A 77 4.33 -15.04 -5.61
N GLY A 78 3.91 -15.53 -6.79
CA GLY A 78 4.80 -15.67 -7.94
C GLY A 78 5.34 -14.34 -8.47
N PHE A 79 4.56 -13.27 -8.37
CA PHE A 79 5.01 -11.91 -8.71
C PHE A 79 6.08 -11.43 -7.72
N ALA A 80 5.77 -11.46 -6.42
CA ALA A 80 6.63 -10.97 -5.36
C ALA A 80 7.96 -11.73 -5.28
N GLU A 81 7.93 -13.06 -5.42
CA GLU A 81 9.11 -13.92 -5.41
C GLU A 81 10.08 -13.58 -6.55
N ARG A 82 9.57 -13.49 -7.79
CA ARG A 82 10.42 -13.21 -8.96
C ARG A 82 10.99 -11.80 -8.96
N MET A 83 10.21 -10.86 -8.43
CA MET A 83 10.55 -9.44 -8.49
C MET A 83 11.29 -8.95 -7.23
N GLY A 84 11.30 -9.74 -6.16
CA GLY A 84 11.83 -9.35 -4.85
C GLY A 84 11.02 -8.23 -4.20
N TYR A 85 9.70 -8.37 -4.19
CA TYR A 85 8.77 -7.41 -3.57
C TYR A 85 8.22 -7.99 -2.27
N GLU A 86 7.85 -7.11 -1.36
CA GLU A 86 7.02 -7.43 -0.21
C GLU A 86 5.55 -7.37 -0.60
N ILE A 87 4.72 -8.16 0.06
CA ILE A 87 3.28 -8.17 -0.14
C ILE A 87 2.62 -7.37 0.98
N VAL A 88 1.85 -6.36 0.59
CA VAL A 88 0.90 -5.67 1.47
C VAL A 88 -0.49 -6.13 1.04
N ALA A 89 -1.16 -6.94 1.84
CA ALA A 89 -2.51 -7.40 1.59
C ALA A 89 -3.52 -6.51 2.31
N VAL A 90 -4.58 -6.09 1.62
CA VAL A 90 -5.65 -5.28 2.19
C VAL A 90 -7.03 -5.91 1.97
N ASN A 91 -7.82 -5.98 3.05
CA ASN A 91 -9.26 -6.20 2.97
C ASN A 91 -9.98 -4.89 3.34
N VAL A 92 -10.95 -4.51 2.52
CA VAL A 92 -11.77 -3.31 2.77
C VAL A 92 -13.21 -3.72 2.99
N LEU A 93 -13.77 -3.32 4.13
CA LEU A 93 -15.19 -3.44 4.39
C LEU A 93 -15.92 -2.18 3.88
N PRO A 94 -16.75 -2.27 2.84
CA PRO A 94 -17.46 -1.12 2.29
C PRO A 94 -18.64 -0.72 3.19
N LEU A 95 -18.34 0.01 4.27
CA LEU A 95 -19.36 0.63 5.11
C LEU A 95 -19.50 2.12 4.76
N PRO A 96 -20.75 2.64 4.64
CA PRO A 96 -20.97 4.07 4.55
C PRO A 96 -20.53 4.72 5.87
N ALA A 97 -19.56 5.64 5.79
CA ALA A 97 -18.97 6.30 6.95
C ALA A 97 -20.00 6.98 7.88
N ASP A 98 -21.18 7.35 7.35
CA ASP A 98 -22.16 8.20 8.05
C ASP A 98 -23.60 7.62 8.07
N SER A 99 -23.80 6.30 8.07
CA SER A 99 -25.16 5.74 8.18
C SER A 99 -25.62 5.58 9.64
N PRO A 100 -26.49 6.47 10.18
CA PRO A 100 -26.95 6.40 11.57
C PRO A 100 -27.77 5.14 11.88
N LYS A 101 -28.25 4.42 10.86
CA LYS A 101 -28.99 3.16 11.01
C LYS A 101 -28.09 1.96 11.30
N LEU A 102 -26.83 2.02 10.86
CA LEU A 102 -25.86 0.94 11.02
C LEU A 102 -24.98 1.13 12.26
N ALA A 103 -24.87 2.35 12.78
CA ALA A 103 -24.01 2.70 13.91
C ALA A 103 -24.05 1.73 15.11
N PRO A 104 -25.21 1.21 15.57
CA PRO A 104 -25.26 0.26 16.68
C PRO A 104 -24.69 -1.14 16.36
N TYR A 105 -24.68 -1.52 15.08
CA TYR A 105 -24.22 -2.83 14.60
C TYR A 105 -22.83 -2.76 13.98
N CYS A 106 -22.31 -1.55 13.71
CA CYS A 106 -21.00 -1.35 13.08
C CYS A 106 -19.87 -2.03 13.86
N GLU A 107 -19.89 -1.99 15.19
CA GLU A 107 -18.85 -2.63 16.01
C GLU A 107 -18.84 -4.15 15.80
N LEU A 108 -20.01 -4.80 15.91
CA LEU A 108 -20.13 -6.24 15.73
C LEU A 108 -19.77 -6.68 14.29
N ILE A 109 -20.24 -5.94 13.29
CA ILE A 109 -19.93 -6.20 11.88
C ILE A 109 -18.42 -6.06 11.63
N ASN A 110 -17.78 -5.03 12.19
CA ASN A 110 -16.34 -4.83 12.07
C ASN A 110 -15.55 -5.95 12.76
N GLU A 111 -15.97 -6.40 13.94
CA GLU A 111 -15.32 -7.51 14.65
C GLU A 111 -15.44 -8.83 13.89
N GLU A 112 -16.63 -9.15 13.37
CA GLU A 112 -16.85 -10.36 12.58
C GLU A 112 -16.05 -10.32 11.27
N PHE A 113 -16.07 -9.18 10.57
CA PHE A 113 -15.29 -8.99 9.36
C PHE A 113 -13.79 -9.14 9.63
N LYS A 114 -13.30 -8.54 10.72
CA LYS A 114 -11.89 -8.62 11.11
C LYS A 114 -11.47 -10.06 11.40
N ALA A 115 -12.29 -10.82 12.13
CA ALA A 115 -12.01 -12.23 12.41
C ALA A 115 -11.88 -13.07 11.13
N LYS A 116 -12.79 -12.89 10.16
CA LYS A 116 -12.72 -13.58 8.86
C LYS A 116 -11.51 -13.15 8.03
N CYS A 117 -11.19 -11.85 8.03
CA CYS A 117 -10.00 -11.33 7.35
C CYS A 117 -8.71 -11.91 7.93
N GLU A 118 -8.60 -12.00 9.26
CA GLU A 118 -7.43 -12.56 9.95
C GLU A 118 -7.26 -14.05 9.61
N GLU A 119 -8.35 -14.81 9.54
CA GLU A 119 -8.33 -16.20 9.09
C GLU A 119 -7.84 -16.31 7.64
N SER A 120 -8.43 -15.55 6.70
CA SER A 120 -8.01 -15.58 5.29
C SER A 120 -6.55 -15.14 5.12
N ALA A 121 -6.14 -14.07 5.79
CA ALA A 121 -4.79 -13.56 5.74
C ALA A 121 -3.77 -14.51 6.34
N SER A 122 -4.16 -15.36 7.31
CA SER A 122 -3.25 -16.36 7.87
C SER A 122 -2.78 -17.38 6.83
N TYR A 123 -3.66 -17.81 5.92
CA TYR A 123 -3.28 -18.70 4.81
C TYR A 123 -2.30 -18.03 3.87
N PHE A 124 -2.55 -16.76 3.53
CA PHE A 124 -1.68 -16.00 2.65
C PHE A 124 -0.32 -15.73 3.31
N LYS A 125 -0.31 -15.38 4.59
CA LYS A 125 0.91 -15.18 5.38
C LYS A 125 1.78 -16.43 5.40
N ASN A 126 1.19 -17.59 5.70
CA ASN A 126 1.93 -18.86 5.71
C ASN A 126 2.57 -19.16 4.35
N ALA A 127 1.83 -18.94 3.26
CA ALA A 127 2.35 -19.13 1.90
C ALA A 127 3.47 -18.13 1.53
N CYS A 128 3.45 -16.92 2.09
CA CYS A 128 4.54 -15.95 1.96
C CYS A 128 5.78 -16.37 2.75
N GLU A 129 5.59 -16.85 3.98
CA GLU A 129 6.67 -17.34 4.85
C GLU A 129 7.42 -18.52 4.23
N GLU A 130 6.71 -19.47 3.64
CA GLU A 130 7.30 -20.61 2.91
C GLU A 130 8.24 -20.18 1.77
N ARG A 131 8.02 -18.98 1.22
CA ARG A 131 8.77 -18.40 0.10
C ARG A 131 9.72 -17.28 0.52
N ASN A 132 9.86 -17.00 1.82
CA ASN A 132 10.63 -15.88 2.36
C ASN A 132 10.21 -14.51 1.81
N ILE A 133 8.91 -14.32 1.57
CA ILE A 133 8.33 -13.05 1.12
C ILE A 133 7.82 -12.29 2.35
N PRO A 134 8.29 -11.05 2.62
CA PRO A 134 7.74 -10.23 3.70
C PRO A 134 6.26 -9.90 3.42
N PHE A 135 5.43 -10.04 4.46
CA PHE A 135 3.98 -9.93 4.34
C PHE A 135 3.41 -9.03 5.43
N HIS A 136 2.55 -8.10 5.02
CA HIS A 136 1.77 -7.23 5.89
C HIS A 136 0.30 -7.34 5.53
N HIS A 137 -0.56 -7.43 6.53
CA HIS A 137 -2.02 -7.43 6.33
C HIS A 137 -2.65 -6.22 6.98
N ILE A 138 -3.54 -5.56 6.23
CA ILE A 138 -4.22 -4.33 6.61
C ILE A 138 -5.71 -4.52 6.43
N ILE A 139 -6.48 -4.09 7.43
CA ILE A 139 -7.92 -4.07 7.35
C ILE A 139 -8.35 -2.60 7.38
N ARG A 140 -9.21 -2.21 6.43
CA ARG A 140 -9.78 -0.86 6.33
C ARG A 140 -11.30 -0.96 6.24
N THR A 141 -11.95 0.14 6.59
CA THR A 141 -13.40 0.32 6.44
C THR A 141 -13.63 1.58 5.64
N GLY A 142 -14.62 1.58 4.75
CA GLY A 142 -14.96 2.72 3.91
C GLY A 142 -14.89 2.40 2.42
N ASP A 143 -14.71 3.45 1.61
CA ASP A 143 -14.62 3.34 0.15
C ASP A 143 -13.32 2.62 -0.28
N PRO A 144 -13.39 1.52 -1.06
CA PRO A 144 -12.21 0.76 -1.47
C PRO A 144 -11.17 1.58 -2.23
N GLU A 145 -11.59 2.44 -3.16
CA GLU A 145 -10.65 3.26 -3.94
C GLU A 145 -9.93 4.28 -3.05
N GLN A 146 -10.66 4.93 -2.15
CA GLN A 146 -10.06 5.85 -1.19
C GLN A 146 -9.10 5.13 -0.26
N CYS A 147 -9.45 3.94 0.24
CA CYS A 147 -8.56 3.13 1.08
C CYS A 147 -7.25 2.77 0.34
N ILE A 148 -7.33 2.40 -0.95
CA ILE A 148 -6.15 2.11 -1.77
C ILE A 148 -5.27 3.35 -1.92
N ARG A 149 -5.86 4.53 -2.18
CA ARG A 149 -5.14 5.81 -2.28
C ARG A 149 -4.45 6.18 -0.95
N ASP A 150 -5.14 6.00 0.17
CA ASP A 150 -4.62 6.32 1.49
C ASP A 150 -3.46 5.39 1.85
N ILE A 151 -3.61 4.08 1.62
CA ILE A 151 -2.53 3.10 1.83
C ILE A 151 -1.31 3.43 0.97
N HIS A 152 -1.50 3.81 -0.30
CA HIS A 152 -0.40 4.20 -1.18
C HIS A 152 0.32 5.48 -0.69
N ARG A 153 -0.37 6.39 0.00
CA ARG A 153 0.23 7.58 0.64
C ARG A 153 0.95 7.25 1.95
N GLU A 154 0.38 6.33 2.73
CA GLU A 154 0.90 5.91 4.04
C GLU A 154 2.13 5.00 3.91
N ILE A 155 2.12 4.10 2.94
CA ILE A 155 3.14 3.06 2.75
C ILE A 155 3.98 3.38 1.53
N LYS A 156 5.26 3.62 1.79
CA LYS A 156 6.25 3.93 0.74
C LYS A 156 6.49 2.74 -0.17
N ARG A 157 6.81 3.05 -1.43
CA ARG A 157 7.26 2.11 -2.46
C ARG A 157 6.27 0.99 -2.80
N ILE A 158 4.96 1.24 -2.70
CA ILE A 158 3.95 0.45 -3.40
C ILE A 158 3.99 0.81 -4.89
N GLU A 159 4.47 -0.10 -5.74
CA GLU A 159 4.59 0.17 -7.19
C GLU A 159 3.43 -0.41 -8.01
N PHE A 160 2.81 -1.49 -7.52
CA PHE A 160 1.74 -2.18 -8.22
C PHE A 160 0.60 -2.54 -7.27
N VAL A 161 -0.60 -2.62 -7.84
CA VAL A 161 -1.80 -3.13 -7.17
C VAL A 161 -2.31 -4.33 -7.95
N ILE A 162 -2.59 -5.41 -7.25
CA ILE A 162 -3.20 -6.65 -7.75
C ILE A 162 -4.58 -6.75 -7.11
N CYS A 163 -5.63 -6.85 -7.92
CA CYS A 163 -7.00 -7.00 -7.41
C CYS A 163 -7.60 -8.33 -7.86
N ASP A 164 -8.60 -8.78 -7.13
CA ASP A 164 -9.51 -9.83 -7.62
C ASP A 164 -10.29 -9.31 -8.85
N PRO A 165 -10.46 -10.13 -9.92
CA PRO A 165 -11.20 -9.72 -11.12
C PRO A 165 -12.60 -9.17 -10.84
N ASP A 166 -13.27 -9.68 -9.81
CA ASP A 166 -14.63 -9.27 -9.43
C ASP A 166 -14.71 -7.87 -8.79
N LEU A 167 -13.57 -7.25 -8.45
CA LEU A 167 -13.50 -5.92 -7.80
C LEU A 167 -13.45 -4.75 -8.80
N SER A 168 -13.56 -4.99 -10.10
CA SER A 168 -13.45 -3.96 -11.14
C SER A 168 -14.79 -3.59 -11.80
N PRO A 169 -15.63 -2.72 -11.21
CA PRO A 169 -16.92 -2.36 -11.80
C PRO A 169 -16.79 -1.58 -13.12
N SER A 170 -15.67 -0.87 -13.34
CA SER A 170 -15.46 -0.01 -14.52
C SER A 170 -14.82 -0.70 -15.73
N MET A 171 -14.53 -2.01 -15.66
CA MET A 171 -13.84 -2.75 -16.73
C MET A 171 -14.67 -3.95 -17.23
N THR A 172 -15.95 -4.02 -16.88
CA THR A 172 -16.83 -5.18 -17.07
C THR A 172 -17.21 -5.51 -18.51
N GLU A 173 -16.75 -4.75 -19.51
CA GLU A 173 -17.09 -5.03 -20.92
C GLU A 173 -16.07 -5.94 -21.64
N GLU A 174 -14.83 -6.12 -21.14
CA GLU A 174 -13.79 -6.85 -21.91
C GLU A 174 -12.82 -7.75 -21.09
N VAL A 175 -13.01 -7.95 -19.78
CA VAL A 175 -12.12 -8.87 -19.04
C VAL A 175 -12.58 -10.32 -19.25
N GLU A 176 -11.83 -11.11 -20.04
CA GLU A 176 -12.01 -12.56 -20.12
C GLU A 176 -11.96 -13.18 -18.72
N GLU A 177 -12.88 -14.11 -18.41
CA GLU A 177 -12.91 -14.84 -17.13
C GLU A 177 -11.51 -15.39 -16.80
N GLY A 178 -10.92 -14.92 -15.69
CA GLY A 178 -9.64 -15.40 -15.18
C GLY A 178 -8.43 -14.46 -15.36
N ILE A 179 -8.58 -13.27 -15.95
CA ILE A 179 -7.51 -12.26 -15.95
C ILE A 179 -7.45 -11.57 -14.58
N ILE A 180 -6.30 -11.67 -13.90
CA ILE A 180 -6.05 -10.95 -12.65
C ILE A 180 -5.56 -9.54 -13.00
N PRO A 181 -6.33 -8.48 -12.69
CA PRO A 181 -5.93 -7.10 -12.99
C PRO A 181 -4.71 -6.68 -12.16
N VAL A 182 -3.73 -6.11 -12.86
CA VAL A 182 -2.55 -5.48 -12.26
C VAL A 182 -2.40 -4.07 -12.82
N PHE A 183 -2.31 -3.09 -11.94
CA PHE A 183 -2.18 -1.69 -12.35
C PHE A 183 -1.12 -0.96 -11.53
N CYS A 184 -0.50 0.03 -12.15
CA CYS A 184 0.31 1.02 -11.47
C CYS A 184 -0.59 2.18 -11.03
N LEU A 185 -0.47 2.61 -9.79
CA LEU A 185 -1.11 3.86 -9.35
C LEU A 185 -0.28 5.03 -9.90
N ALA A 186 -0.68 5.59 -11.04
CA ALA A 186 -0.26 6.93 -11.43
C ALA A 186 -1.12 7.96 -10.67
N ASN A 187 -0.56 9.11 -10.30
CA ASN A 187 -1.24 10.13 -9.50
C ASN A 187 -2.69 10.36 -9.95
N ALA A 188 -3.62 10.31 -9.00
CA ALA A 188 -4.94 10.92 -9.10
C ALA A 188 -4.93 12.23 -8.29
#